data_AF-A0A6L7XE13-F1
#
_entry.id   AF-A0A6L7XE13-F1
#
_cell.length_a   1.000
_cell.length_b   1.000
_cell.length_c   1.000
_cell.angle_alpha   90.00
_cell.angle_beta   90.00
_cell.angle_gamma   90.00
#
_symmetry.space_group_name_H-M   'P 1'
#
loop_
_entity.id
_entity.type
_entity.pdbx_description
1 polymer ?
#
loop_
_entity_poly.entity_id
_entity_poly.type
_entity_poly.pdbx_seq_one_letter_code
_entity_poly.pdbx_strand_id
1 'polypeptide(L)'
;MTDASSISDTEVSRAHRSLGLTAEVADEDAYTNTVERFRARRIALPTFAELRDPSTIPAARLAALAGVDRNEPDAANLFRVHWFGRLDGSGPHDVPDYVELPPEMTGVDARIVLALGNRFPMIRAHKVLAAYACLAPRLVAGQFDPTRHRAVWPSTGNYARGGVAISRIMDCRGVAVLPAGMSKARFDWLEQWTLDPANDIVRTPGTESNVKEIYDACNEMALDPTNVIVNQFSEFSNHL
;
A
#
# COMPACT_ATOMS: atom_id res chain seq x y z
N MET A 1 17.11 -38.02 6.93
CA MET A 1 16.39 -37.13 7.85
C MET A 1 17.24 -35.88 7.97
N THR A 2 16.90 -34.84 7.21
CA THR A 2 17.55 -33.53 7.35
C THR A 2 17.20 -32.97 8.72
N ASP A 3 18.25 -32.77 9.51
CA ASP A 3 18.22 -32.12 10.80
C ASP A 3 17.66 -30.70 10.60
N ALA A 4 16.37 -30.51 10.91
CA ALA A 4 15.78 -29.19 10.91
C ALA A 4 16.29 -28.48 12.17
N SER A 5 17.49 -27.91 12.07
CA SER A 5 18.03 -27.01 13.08
C SER A 5 16.94 -25.98 13.42
N SER A 6 16.51 -25.96 14.68
CA SER A 6 15.50 -25.00 15.15
C SER A 6 15.95 -23.58 14.79
N ILE A 7 15.09 -22.83 14.10
CA ILE A 7 15.34 -21.43 13.76
C ILE A 7 15.61 -20.67 15.06
N SER A 8 16.69 -19.90 15.11
CA SER A 8 17.06 -19.17 16.32
C SER A 8 16.10 -17.99 16.60
N ASP A 9 15.89 -17.63 17.87
CA ASP A 9 15.08 -16.46 18.25
C ASP A 9 15.60 -15.16 17.62
N THR A 10 16.91 -15.07 17.40
CA THR A 10 17.56 -13.96 16.70
C THR A 10 17.12 -13.88 15.23
N GLU A 11 17.01 -15.03 14.54
CA GLU A 11 16.52 -15.09 13.17
C GLU A 11 15.04 -14.76 13.08
N VAL A 12 14.22 -15.27 14.01
CA VAL A 12 12.79 -14.93 14.10
C VAL A 12 12.62 -13.43 14.32
N SER A 13 13.36 -12.85 15.27
CA SER A 13 13.30 -11.41 15.56
C SER A 13 13.76 -10.56 14.38
N ARG A 14 14.80 -11.01 13.66
CA ARG A 14 15.27 -10.35 12.42
C ARG A 14 14.18 -10.37 11.35
N ALA A 15 13.55 -11.53 11.15
CA ALA A 15 12.46 -11.69 10.18
C ALA A 15 11.26 -10.81 10.53
N HIS A 16 10.82 -10.80 11.79
CA HIS A 16 9.74 -9.92 12.25
C HIS A 16 10.03 -8.45 11.95
N ARG A 17 11.26 -8.00 12.23
CA ARG A 17 11.68 -6.62 11.92
C ARG A 17 11.66 -6.34 10.42
N SER A 18 12.21 -7.22 9.59
CA SER A 18 12.26 -6.99 8.14
C SER A 18 10.88 -7.02 7.48
N LEU A 19 9.95 -7.80 8.02
CA LEU A 19 8.62 -8.05 7.44
C LEU A 19 7.52 -7.14 8.00
N GLY A 20 7.87 -6.18 8.86
CA GLY A 20 6.90 -5.25 9.45
C GLY A 20 5.93 -5.91 10.44
N LEU A 21 6.35 -7.00 11.09
CA LEU A 21 5.54 -7.80 12.02
C LEU A 21 5.87 -7.50 13.49
N THR A 22 6.50 -6.36 13.77
CA THR A 22 6.90 -5.97 15.11
C THR A 22 5.69 -5.41 15.87
N ALA A 23 5.42 -5.92 17.07
CA ALA A 23 4.35 -5.44 17.94
C ALA A 23 4.81 -4.41 18.98
N GLU A 24 6.12 -4.22 19.12
CA GLU A 24 6.75 -3.25 20.01
C GLU A 24 7.22 -2.02 19.23
N VAL A 25 7.38 -0.89 19.91
CA VAL A 25 8.02 0.29 19.34
C VAL A 25 9.52 0.00 19.19
N ALA A 26 9.99 -0.07 17.95
CA ALA A 26 11.38 -0.39 17.61
C ALA A 26 12.31 0.83 17.75
N ASP A 27 11.78 2.05 17.56
CA ASP A 27 12.48 3.32 17.66
C ASP A 27 11.49 4.42 18.11
N GLU A 28 11.72 4.95 19.31
CA GLU A 28 10.84 5.96 19.94
C GLU A 28 10.91 7.33 19.25
N ASP A 29 12.06 7.69 18.68
CA ASP A 29 12.22 8.97 17.98
C ASP A 29 11.46 8.94 16.65
N ALA A 30 11.60 7.84 15.90
CA ALA A 30 10.84 7.64 14.66
C ALA A 30 9.32 7.57 14.90
N TYR A 31 8.90 6.93 15.99
CA TYR A 31 7.50 6.92 16.41
C TYR A 31 7.01 8.33 16.76
N THR A 32 7.78 9.09 17.54
CA THR A 32 7.45 10.47 17.91
C THR A 32 7.33 11.37 16.67
N ASN A 33 8.29 11.28 15.74
CA ASN A 33 8.27 11.99 14.46
C ASN A 33 7.00 11.68 13.66
N THR A 34 6.56 10.41 13.65
CA THR A 34 5.31 9.98 13.02
C THR A 34 4.10 10.64 13.68
N VAL A 35 4.00 10.56 15.01
CA VAL A 35 2.89 11.14 15.78
C VAL A 35 2.79 12.64 15.56
N GLU A 36 3.91 13.37 15.62
CA GLU A 36 3.95 14.82 15.43
C GLU A 36 3.56 15.22 14.02
N ARG A 37 4.14 14.57 13.00
CA ARG A 37 3.80 14.83 11.61
C ARG A 37 2.32 14.57 11.34
N PHE A 38 1.78 13.44 11.81
CA PHE A 38 0.38 13.08 11.54
C PHE A 38 -0.58 14.00 12.27
N ARG A 39 -0.25 14.44 13.49
CA ARG A 39 -1.01 15.46 14.21
C ARG A 39 -1.01 16.79 13.45
N ALA A 40 0.14 17.26 12.98
CA ALA A 40 0.26 18.51 12.22
C ALA A 40 -0.54 18.48 10.91
N ARG A 41 -0.53 17.34 10.22
CA ARG A 41 -1.26 17.10 8.96
C ARG A 41 -2.70 16.65 9.15
N ARG A 42 -3.14 16.43 10.40
CA ARG A 42 -4.47 15.87 10.75
C ARG A 42 -4.76 14.51 10.08
N ILE A 43 -3.72 13.70 9.90
CA ILE A 43 -3.83 12.36 9.34
C ILE A 43 -4.32 11.41 10.43
N ALA A 44 -5.37 10.65 10.13
CA ALA A 44 -5.87 9.60 10.98
C ALA A 44 -5.83 8.28 10.22
N LEU A 45 -5.36 7.23 10.90
CA LEU A 45 -5.23 5.91 10.34
C LEU A 45 -6.45 5.05 10.71
N PRO A 46 -7.12 4.39 9.74
CA PRO A 46 -8.07 3.35 10.06
C PRO A 46 -7.33 2.11 10.60
N THR A 47 -7.90 1.47 11.59
CA THR A 47 -7.44 0.15 12.04
C THR A 47 -7.79 -0.91 11.00
N PHE A 48 -7.06 -2.03 10.99
CA PHE A 48 -7.43 -3.15 10.13
C PHE A 48 -8.80 -3.76 10.50
N ALA A 49 -9.22 -3.66 11.77
CA ALA A 49 -10.55 -4.08 12.17
C ALA A 49 -11.64 -3.22 11.51
N GLU A 50 -11.44 -1.91 11.47
CA GLU A 50 -12.33 -0.96 10.77
C GLU A 50 -12.33 -1.18 9.24
N LEU A 51 -11.18 -1.48 8.62
CA LEU A 51 -11.14 -1.76 7.18
C LEU A 51 -11.81 -3.11 6.82
N ARG A 52 -11.74 -4.09 7.72
CA ARG A 52 -12.43 -5.37 7.58
C ARG A 52 -13.95 -5.22 7.75
N ASP A 53 -14.37 -4.39 8.70
CA ASP A 53 -15.77 -4.09 8.98
C ASP A 53 -15.99 -2.56 9.03
N PRO A 54 -16.24 -1.93 7.86
CA PRO A 54 -16.41 -0.48 7.76
C PRO A 54 -17.60 0.08 8.54
N SER A 55 -18.54 -0.76 8.99
CA SER A 55 -19.64 -0.33 9.86
C SER A 55 -19.14 0.14 11.23
N THR A 56 -17.94 -0.27 11.63
CA THR A 56 -17.30 0.14 12.89
C THR A 56 -16.53 1.46 12.77
N ILE A 57 -16.35 1.99 11.55
CA ILE A 57 -15.68 3.29 11.35
C ILE A 57 -16.51 4.40 12.02
N PRO A 58 -15.90 5.26 12.84
CA PRO A 58 -16.63 6.34 13.50
C PRO A 58 -17.34 7.25 12.51
N ALA A 59 -18.60 7.60 12.79
CA ALA A 59 -19.44 8.42 11.91
C ALA A 59 -18.77 9.75 11.50
N ALA A 60 -17.97 10.36 12.39
CA ALA A 60 -17.22 11.58 12.08
C ALA A 60 -16.15 11.36 10.98
N ARG A 61 -15.54 10.18 10.89
CA ARG A 61 -14.58 9.83 9.83
C ARG A 61 -15.28 9.62 8.50
N LEU A 62 -16.46 8.98 8.51
CA LEU A 62 -17.28 8.82 7.31
C LEU A 62 -17.84 10.16 6.81
N ALA A 63 -18.30 11.02 7.72
CA ALA A 63 -18.80 12.35 7.38
C ALA A 63 -17.71 13.23 6.75
N ALA A 64 -16.46 13.08 7.19
CA ALA A 64 -15.32 13.81 6.61
C ALA A 64 -15.01 13.43 5.15
N LEU A 65 -15.57 12.32 4.64
CA LEU A 65 -15.45 11.94 3.23
C LEU A 65 -16.37 12.76 2.31
N ALA A 66 -17.37 13.47 2.85
CA ALA A 66 -18.31 14.25 2.06
C ALA A 66 -17.59 15.38 1.32
N GLY A 67 -17.72 15.40 -0.01
CA GLY A 67 -17.05 16.39 -0.87
C GLY A 67 -15.58 16.08 -1.16
N VAL A 68 -15.01 15.02 -0.60
CA VAL A 68 -13.66 14.56 -0.91
C VAL A 68 -13.73 13.60 -2.11
N ASP A 69 -13.05 13.94 -3.19
CA ASP A 69 -12.88 13.02 -4.32
C ASP A 69 -12.04 11.81 -3.86
N ARG A 70 -12.61 10.61 -4.04
CA ARG A 70 -11.97 9.32 -3.76
C ARG A 70 -10.64 9.12 -4.47
N ASN A 71 -10.35 9.85 -5.54
CA ASN A 71 -9.12 9.70 -6.30
C ASN A 71 -8.12 10.84 -6.09
N GLU A 72 -8.42 11.83 -5.25
CA GLU A 72 -7.48 12.91 -4.89
C GLU A 72 -6.57 12.50 -3.71
N PRO A 73 -5.40 13.14 -3.55
CA PRO A 73 -4.43 12.82 -2.51
C PRO A 73 -4.83 13.42 -1.15
N ASP A 74 -6.00 13.03 -0.64
CA ASP A 74 -6.52 13.40 0.67
C ASP A 74 -6.41 12.24 1.66
N ALA A 75 -5.92 12.52 2.88
CA ALA A 75 -5.75 11.52 3.93
C ALA A 75 -7.08 10.88 4.39
N ALA A 76 -8.22 11.57 4.25
CA ALA A 76 -9.53 11.01 4.54
C ALA A 76 -9.82 9.77 3.68
N ASN A 77 -9.26 9.69 2.47
CA ASN A 77 -9.42 8.53 1.59
C ASN A 77 -8.83 7.23 2.16
N LEU A 78 -8.01 7.28 3.22
CA LEU A 78 -7.60 6.07 3.96
C LEU A 78 -8.80 5.25 4.44
N PHE A 79 -9.89 5.92 4.87
CA PHE A 79 -11.12 5.25 5.31
C PHE A 79 -11.94 4.63 4.17
N ARG A 80 -11.50 4.77 2.91
CA ARG A 80 -12.08 4.08 1.73
C ARG A 80 -11.26 2.87 1.28
N VAL A 81 -10.14 2.58 1.95
CA VAL A 81 -9.20 1.51 1.57
C VAL A 81 -9.73 0.15 2.04
N HIS A 82 -10.91 -0.24 1.55
CA HIS A 82 -11.58 -1.49 1.88
C HIS A 82 -12.50 -1.96 0.73
N TRP A 83 -12.94 -3.22 0.77
CA TRP A 83 -13.74 -3.83 -0.30
C TRP A 83 -15.18 -3.32 -0.41
N PHE A 84 -15.74 -2.78 0.66
CA PHE A 84 -17.13 -2.28 0.72
C PHE A 84 -17.33 -0.89 0.07
N GLY A 85 -16.34 -0.37 -0.65
CA GLY A 85 -16.40 0.96 -1.25
C GLY A 85 -17.36 1.04 -2.43
N ARG A 86 -18.01 2.21 -2.59
CA ARG A 86 -18.89 2.51 -3.73
C ARG A 86 -18.14 3.13 -4.92
N LEU A 87 -18.71 2.99 -6.12
CA LEU A 87 -18.15 3.60 -7.33
C LEU A 87 -18.12 5.13 -7.25
N ASP A 88 -19.21 5.73 -6.79
CA ASP A 88 -19.36 7.18 -6.59
C ASP A 88 -18.52 7.72 -5.41
N GLY A 89 -17.96 6.83 -4.59
CA GLY A 89 -17.30 7.21 -3.36
C GLY A 89 -18.28 7.72 -2.29
N SER A 90 -19.54 7.30 -2.26
CA SER A 90 -20.32 7.44 -1.03
C SER A 90 -19.91 6.35 -0.01
N GLY A 91 -20.48 6.40 1.18
CA GLY A 91 -20.14 5.52 2.30
C GLY A 91 -20.25 4.01 1.98
N PRO A 92 -19.77 3.14 2.88
CA PRO A 92 -19.66 1.72 2.62
C PRO A 92 -21.01 1.04 2.31
N HIS A 93 -20.97 -0.03 1.53
CA HIS A 93 -22.04 -1.02 1.44
C HIS A 93 -21.96 -2.02 2.60
N ASP A 94 -23.07 -2.72 2.86
CA ASP A 94 -23.08 -3.90 3.76
C ASP A 94 -22.41 -5.13 3.11
N VAL A 95 -22.41 -5.19 1.77
CA VAL A 95 -21.80 -6.27 0.98
C VAL A 95 -20.90 -5.65 -0.09
N PRO A 96 -19.69 -6.17 -0.35
CA PRO A 96 -18.83 -5.65 -1.40
C PRO A 96 -19.51 -5.67 -2.77
N ASP A 97 -19.24 -4.64 -3.56
CA ASP A 97 -19.73 -4.52 -4.93
C ASP A 97 -19.24 -5.70 -5.79
N TYR A 98 -20.17 -6.40 -6.44
CA TYR A 98 -19.87 -7.55 -7.30
C TYR A 98 -20.73 -7.58 -8.56
N VAL A 99 -20.28 -8.34 -9.56
CA VAL A 99 -21.08 -8.71 -10.73
C VAL A 99 -21.17 -10.23 -10.80
N GLU A 100 -22.37 -10.76 -10.92
CA GLU A 100 -22.59 -12.18 -11.18
C GLU A 100 -22.63 -12.42 -12.69
N LEU A 101 -21.79 -13.34 -13.16
CA LEU A 101 -21.66 -13.67 -14.59
C LEU A 101 -22.52 -14.90 -14.88
N PRO A 102 -23.58 -14.76 -15.70
CA PRO A 102 -24.55 -15.83 -15.87
C PRO A 102 -24.06 -16.89 -16.89
N PRO A 103 -24.56 -18.14 -16.83
CA PRO A 103 -24.15 -19.22 -17.74
C PRO A 103 -24.29 -18.88 -19.22
N GLU A 104 -25.29 -18.07 -19.60
CA GLU A 104 -25.49 -17.63 -20.99
C GLU A 104 -24.33 -16.75 -21.51
N MET A 105 -23.55 -16.15 -20.62
CA MET A 105 -22.36 -15.35 -20.96
C MET A 105 -21.06 -16.17 -20.85
N THR A 106 -20.98 -17.07 -19.87
CA THR A 106 -19.74 -17.78 -19.53
C THR A 106 -19.61 -19.14 -20.22
N GLY A 107 -20.73 -19.76 -20.61
CA GLY A 107 -20.78 -21.10 -21.20
C GLY A 107 -20.49 -22.23 -20.21
N VAL A 108 -20.52 -21.98 -18.90
CA VAL A 108 -20.26 -22.98 -17.86
C VAL A 108 -21.32 -22.95 -16.76
N ASP A 109 -21.60 -24.11 -16.15
CA ASP A 109 -22.57 -24.24 -15.05
C ASP A 109 -22.05 -23.68 -13.71
N ALA A 110 -20.74 -23.42 -13.62
CA ALA A 110 -20.14 -22.87 -12.41
C ALA A 110 -20.61 -21.43 -12.14
N ARG A 111 -21.05 -21.16 -10.91
CA ARG A 111 -21.40 -19.80 -10.47
C ARG A 111 -20.14 -18.93 -10.41
N ILE A 112 -20.10 -17.87 -11.21
CA ILE A 112 -18.95 -16.95 -11.26
C ILE A 112 -19.37 -15.58 -10.72
N VAL A 113 -18.72 -15.14 -9.64
CA VAL A 113 -18.92 -13.84 -9.01
C VAL A 113 -17.63 -13.03 -9.12
N LEU A 114 -17.70 -11.86 -9.76
CA LEU A 114 -16.57 -10.96 -9.96
C LEU A 114 -16.55 -9.88 -8.88
N ALA A 115 -15.53 -9.88 -8.04
CA ALA A 115 -15.26 -8.80 -7.09
C ALA A 115 -14.67 -7.56 -7.79
N LEU A 116 -15.16 -6.36 -7.44
CA LEU A 116 -14.80 -5.12 -8.13
C LEU A 116 -13.66 -4.36 -7.44
N GLY A 117 -12.41 -4.72 -7.77
CA GLY A 117 -11.21 -4.04 -7.25
C GLY A 117 -11.07 -2.56 -7.69
N ASN A 118 -11.86 -2.09 -8.66
CA ASN A 118 -11.84 -0.70 -9.10
C ASN A 118 -12.59 0.26 -8.15
N ARG A 119 -13.18 -0.26 -7.07
CA ARG A 119 -13.82 0.54 -6.02
C ARG A 119 -12.84 1.22 -5.08
N PHE A 120 -11.61 0.74 -5.02
CA PHE A 120 -10.57 1.34 -4.19
C PHE A 120 -10.18 2.76 -4.66
N PRO A 121 -9.83 3.66 -3.72
CA PRO A 121 -9.52 5.06 -3.99
C PRO A 121 -8.19 5.22 -4.76
N MET A 122 -7.94 6.45 -5.23
CA MET A 122 -6.69 6.95 -5.82
C MET A 122 -6.28 6.29 -7.15
N ILE A 123 -5.99 4.99 -7.13
CA ILE A 123 -5.47 4.26 -8.29
C ILE A 123 -6.53 3.40 -8.99
N ARG A 124 -7.73 3.30 -8.40
CA ARG A 124 -8.82 2.42 -8.87
C ARG A 124 -8.40 0.95 -8.93
N ALA A 125 -7.65 0.50 -7.92
CA ALA A 125 -7.22 -0.88 -7.76
C ALA A 125 -6.94 -1.20 -6.28
N HIS A 126 -7.24 -2.44 -5.86
CA HIS A 126 -7.10 -2.93 -4.49
C HIS A 126 -5.68 -2.88 -3.92
N LYS A 127 -4.65 -2.68 -4.76
CA LYS A 127 -3.25 -2.61 -4.32
C LYS A 127 -2.93 -1.45 -3.36
N VAL A 128 -3.83 -0.47 -3.19
CA VAL A 128 -3.70 0.53 -2.11
C VAL A 128 -3.91 -0.08 -0.72
N LEU A 129 -4.72 -1.14 -0.57
CA LEU A 129 -4.87 -1.83 0.70
C LEU A 129 -3.61 -2.62 1.05
N ALA A 130 -3.07 -3.37 0.09
CA ALA A 130 -1.77 -4.02 0.26
C ALA A 130 -0.67 -3.01 0.67
N ALA A 131 -0.57 -1.88 -0.03
CA ALA A 131 0.41 -0.85 0.29
C ALA A 131 0.19 -0.25 1.70
N TYR A 132 -1.06 0.06 2.07
CA TYR A 132 -1.42 0.54 3.40
C TYR A 132 -1.04 -0.48 4.48
N ALA A 133 -1.39 -1.74 4.27
CA ALA A 133 -1.13 -2.84 5.18
C ALA A 133 0.36 -3.09 5.40
N CYS A 134 1.21 -2.78 4.42
CA CYS A 134 2.66 -2.90 4.55
C CYS A 134 3.31 -1.67 5.18
N LEU A 135 2.82 -0.45 4.94
CA LEU A 135 3.43 0.77 5.48
C LEU A 135 2.95 1.12 6.90
N ALA A 136 1.65 1.00 7.17
CA ALA A 136 1.06 1.45 8.44
C ALA A 136 1.69 0.79 9.67
N PRO A 137 1.93 -0.54 9.71
CA PRO A 137 2.60 -1.19 10.85
C PRO A 137 3.99 -0.63 11.14
N ARG A 138 4.75 -0.31 10.09
CA ARG A 138 6.11 0.22 10.23
C ARG A 138 6.12 1.62 10.83
N LEU A 139 5.16 2.46 10.46
CA LEU A 139 5.00 3.79 11.05
C LEU A 139 4.60 3.71 12.52
N VAL A 140 3.60 2.90 12.86
CA VAL A 140 3.10 2.82 14.25
C VAL A 140 4.07 2.12 15.20
N ALA A 141 4.98 1.29 14.67
CA ALA A 141 6.05 0.64 15.43
C ALA A 141 7.40 1.40 15.38
N GLY A 142 7.48 2.58 14.76
CA GLY A 142 8.74 3.34 14.63
C GLY A 142 9.78 2.70 13.71
N GLN A 143 9.45 1.68 12.94
CA GLN A 143 10.37 1.07 11.96
C GLN A 143 10.54 1.92 10.68
N PHE A 144 9.67 2.89 10.48
CA PHE A 144 9.74 3.87 9.39
C PHE A 144 9.56 5.28 9.95
N ASP A 145 10.53 6.15 9.71
CA ASP A 145 10.48 7.56 10.05
C ASP A 145 10.07 8.38 8.82
N PRO A 146 8.87 8.99 8.79
CA PRO A 146 8.38 9.73 7.64
C PRO A 146 9.17 11.01 7.35
N THR A 147 10.01 11.49 8.27
CA THR A 147 10.84 12.68 8.09
C THR A 147 12.16 12.37 7.39
N ARG A 148 12.61 11.11 7.40
CA ARG A 148 13.92 10.69 6.89
C ARG A 148 13.84 9.61 5.81
N HIS A 149 12.92 8.66 5.95
CA HIS A 149 12.89 7.46 5.11
C HIS A 149 12.14 7.65 3.81
N ARG A 150 12.50 6.81 2.84
CA ARG A 150 11.86 6.67 1.53
C ARG A 150 11.25 5.27 1.44
N ALA A 151 9.94 5.17 1.24
CA ALA A 151 9.26 3.91 0.99
C ALA A 151 9.42 3.54 -0.49
N VAL A 152 10.19 2.48 -0.77
CA VAL A 152 10.49 2.04 -2.14
C VAL A 152 9.55 0.90 -2.53
N TRP A 153 8.81 1.09 -3.61
CA TRP A 153 7.71 0.24 -4.05
C TRP A 153 8.04 -0.45 -5.38
N PRO A 154 8.69 -1.63 -5.36
CA PRO A 154 8.99 -2.39 -6.57
C PRO A 154 7.73 -3.01 -7.18
N SER A 155 7.41 -2.66 -8.42
CA SER A 155 6.29 -3.29 -9.15
C SER A 155 6.29 -2.98 -10.63
N THR A 156 5.73 -3.89 -11.42
CA THR A 156 5.42 -3.68 -12.84
C THR A 156 4.05 -2.99 -13.05
N GLY A 157 3.26 -2.81 -11.99
CA GLY A 157 1.87 -2.34 -12.13
C GLY A 157 1.31 -1.57 -10.94
N ASN A 158 0.18 -2.03 -10.42
CA ASN A 158 -0.64 -1.27 -9.47
C ASN A 158 -0.03 -1.16 -8.06
N TYR A 159 0.90 -2.04 -7.68
CA TYR A 159 1.49 -1.99 -6.35
C TYR A 159 2.42 -0.78 -6.17
N ALA A 160 3.22 -0.42 -7.19
CA ALA A 160 4.03 0.80 -7.15
C ALA A 160 3.16 2.06 -7.08
N ARG A 161 2.09 2.13 -7.89
CA ARG A 161 1.13 3.25 -7.84
C ARG A 161 0.43 3.33 -6.49
N GLY A 162 -0.03 2.19 -5.96
CA GLY A 162 -0.68 2.12 -4.65
C GLY A 162 0.24 2.53 -3.52
N GLY A 163 1.49 2.07 -3.58
CA GLY A 163 2.57 2.46 -2.68
C GLY A 163 2.84 3.96 -2.66
N VAL A 164 3.02 4.57 -3.84
CA VAL A 164 3.19 6.02 -3.98
C VAL A 164 1.95 6.77 -3.48
N ALA A 165 0.74 6.31 -3.83
CA ALA A 165 -0.50 6.94 -3.39
C ALA A 165 -0.63 6.94 -1.85
N ILE A 166 -0.43 5.78 -1.23
CA ILE A 166 -0.46 5.61 0.22
C ILE A 166 0.63 6.43 0.90
N SER A 167 1.86 6.40 0.38
CA SER A 167 2.96 7.21 0.89
C SER A 167 2.58 8.70 0.86
N ARG A 168 2.03 9.18 -0.26
CA ARG A 168 1.63 10.58 -0.43
C ARG A 168 0.58 11.03 0.58
N ILE A 169 -0.49 10.26 0.78
CA ILE A 169 -1.59 10.64 1.68
C ILE A 169 -1.26 10.42 3.16
N MET A 170 -0.26 9.58 3.46
CA MET A 170 0.31 9.41 4.80
C MET A 170 1.50 10.38 5.05
N ASP A 171 1.68 11.40 4.20
CA ASP A 171 2.78 12.37 4.27
C ASP A 171 4.18 11.71 4.40
N CYS A 172 4.41 10.66 3.64
CA CYS A 172 5.68 9.93 3.52
C CYS A 172 6.27 10.10 2.11
N ARG A 173 7.59 9.97 1.96
CA ARG A 173 8.23 9.98 0.64
C ARG A 173 8.14 8.58 0.01
N GLY A 174 7.39 8.45 -1.08
CA GLY A 174 7.25 7.20 -1.84
C GLY A 174 8.07 7.21 -3.12
N VAL A 175 8.72 6.09 -3.43
CA VAL A 175 9.55 5.89 -4.62
C VAL A 175 9.00 4.71 -5.42
N ALA A 176 8.75 4.90 -6.71
CA ALA A 176 8.33 3.83 -7.60
C ALA A 176 9.54 3.24 -8.35
N VAL A 177 9.67 1.92 -8.34
CA VAL A 177 10.68 1.19 -9.13
C VAL A 177 9.94 0.30 -10.12
N LEU A 178 10.03 0.62 -11.41
CA LEU A 178 9.29 -0.04 -12.47
C LEU A 178 10.01 -0.02 -13.82
N PRO A 179 9.69 -0.95 -14.75
CA PRO A 179 10.36 -1.00 -16.04
C PRO A 179 10.03 0.20 -16.92
N ALA A 180 11.02 0.68 -17.69
CA ALA A 180 10.90 1.82 -18.58
C ALA A 180 9.89 1.59 -19.71
N GLY A 181 9.66 0.33 -20.11
CA GLY A 181 8.67 -0.05 -21.12
C GLY A 181 7.22 -0.02 -20.65
N MET A 182 6.94 0.52 -19.45
CA MET A 182 5.58 0.74 -18.98
C MET A 182 4.88 1.86 -19.75
N SER A 183 3.55 1.86 -19.73
CA SER A 183 2.75 2.83 -20.48
C SER A 183 3.03 4.27 -20.07
N LYS A 184 2.97 5.20 -21.03
CA LYS A 184 3.10 6.64 -20.77
C LYS A 184 2.10 7.12 -19.70
N ALA A 185 0.85 6.69 -19.78
CA ALA A 185 -0.18 7.04 -18.79
C ALA A 185 0.19 6.64 -17.35
N ARG A 186 0.98 5.58 -17.17
CA ARG A 186 1.49 5.18 -15.85
C ARG A 186 2.54 6.15 -15.33
N PHE A 187 3.47 6.57 -16.19
CA PHE A 187 4.49 7.56 -15.81
C PHE A 187 3.89 8.94 -15.57
N ASP A 188 2.96 9.39 -16.42
CA ASP A 188 2.26 10.66 -16.24
C ASP A 188 1.53 10.70 -14.89
N TRP A 189 0.90 9.58 -14.49
CA TRP A 189 0.29 9.46 -13.18
C TRP A 189 1.34 9.50 -12.05
N LEU A 190 2.47 8.79 -12.17
CA LEU A 190 3.52 8.80 -11.15
C LEU A 190 4.15 10.19 -10.99
N GLU A 191 4.33 10.94 -12.08
CA GLU A 191 4.89 12.30 -12.06
C GLU A 191 3.98 13.28 -11.31
N GLN A 192 2.67 13.08 -11.34
CA GLN A 192 1.71 13.88 -10.57
C GLN A 192 1.67 13.51 -9.08
N TRP A 193 2.02 12.27 -8.73
CA TRP A 193 1.80 11.73 -7.38
C TRP A 193 3.07 11.65 -6.52
N THR A 194 4.24 11.57 -7.14
CA THR A 194 5.53 11.60 -6.44
C THR A 194 5.89 13.03 -6.03
N LEU A 195 6.63 13.17 -4.91
CA LEU A 195 7.05 14.49 -4.41
C LEU A 195 8.18 15.09 -5.22
N ASP A 196 9.07 14.23 -5.73
CA ASP A 196 10.25 14.58 -6.51
C ASP A 196 10.38 13.58 -7.68
N PRO A 197 9.62 13.77 -8.77
CA PRO A 197 9.54 12.81 -9.88
C PRO A 197 10.89 12.45 -10.49
N ALA A 198 11.85 13.38 -10.47
CA ALA A 198 13.18 13.16 -11.02
C ALA A 198 13.98 12.09 -10.25
N ASN A 199 13.76 11.98 -8.94
CA ASN A 199 14.50 11.08 -8.05
C ASN A 199 13.65 9.93 -7.49
N ASP A 200 12.33 10.05 -7.53
CA ASP A 200 11.39 9.09 -6.93
C ASP A 200 10.69 8.18 -7.97
N ILE A 201 11.07 8.28 -9.24
CA ILE A 201 10.66 7.35 -10.31
C ILE A 201 11.90 6.68 -10.89
N VAL A 202 12.19 5.47 -10.42
CA VAL A 202 13.32 4.65 -10.88
C VAL A 202 12.87 3.76 -12.03
N ARG A 203 13.43 4.02 -13.22
CA ARG A 203 13.14 3.27 -14.44
C ARG A 203 14.16 2.17 -14.64
N THR A 204 13.72 0.91 -14.61
CA THR A 204 14.59 -0.24 -14.90
C THR A 204 14.47 -0.68 -16.36
N PRO A 205 15.45 -1.40 -16.94
CA PRO A 205 15.28 -1.98 -18.28
C PRO A 205 14.09 -2.96 -18.36
N GLY A 206 13.45 -3.03 -19.53
CA GLY A 206 12.44 -4.05 -19.85
C GLY A 206 10.97 -3.59 -19.81
N THR A 207 10.07 -4.58 -19.76
CA THR A 207 8.60 -4.42 -19.82
C THR A 207 7.91 -5.17 -18.66
N GLU A 208 6.61 -5.46 -18.74
CA GLU A 208 5.78 -5.91 -17.60
C GLU A 208 6.23 -7.22 -16.96
N SER A 209 7.03 -8.02 -17.67
CA SER A 209 7.56 -9.31 -17.18
C SER A 209 9.00 -9.23 -16.65
N ASN A 210 9.66 -8.07 -16.76
CA ASN A 210 11.06 -7.88 -16.32
C ASN A 210 11.12 -7.51 -14.83
N VAL A 211 10.95 -8.53 -13.99
CA VAL A 211 10.90 -8.38 -12.53
C VAL A 211 12.29 -8.43 -11.89
N LYS A 212 13.25 -9.14 -12.50
CA LYS A 212 14.62 -9.25 -11.98
C LYS A 212 15.30 -7.88 -11.88
N GLU A 213 15.21 -7.07 -12.92
CA GLU A 213 15.88 -5.78 -13.03
C GLU A 213 15.35 -4.79 -11.98
N ILE A 214 14.07 -4.90 -11.61
CA ILE A 214 13.47 -4.15 -10.50
C ILE A 214 14.15 -4.53 -9.18
N TYR A 215 14.38 -5.81 -8.94
CA TYR A 215 15.01 -6.28 -7.71
C TYR A 215 16.51 -6.02 -7.65
N ASP A 216 17.21 -6.06 -8.78
CA ASP A 216 18.60 -5.63 -8.85
C ASP A 216 18.73 -4.15 -8.43
N ALA A 217 17.88 -3.27 -8.98
CA ALA A 217 17.82 -1.87 -8.58
C ALA A 217 17.45 -1.70 -7.09
N CYS A 218 16.53 -2.51 -6.56
CA CYS A 218 16.19 -2.47 -5.14
C CYS A 218 17.35 -2.90 -4.24
N ASN A 219 18.15 -3.89 -4.66
CA ASN A 219 19.34 -4.33 -3.92
C ASN A 219 20.39 -3.21 -3.85
N GLU A 220 20.59 -2.47 -4.95
CA GLU A 220 21.46 -1.29 -4.97
C GLU A 220 20.91 -0.16 -4.07
N MET A 221 19.61 0.13 -4.16
CA MET A 221 18.95 1.14 -3.33
C MET A 221 18.98 0.80 -1.83
N ALA A 222 18.92 -0.49 -1.47
CA ALA A 222 18.96 -0.95 -0.09
C ALA A 222 20.31 -0.72 0.60
N LEU A 223 21.37 -0.37 -0.15
CA LEU A 223 22.65 0.05 0.42
C LEU A 223 22.56 1.39 1.16
N ASP A 224 21.58 2.22 0.81
CA ASP A 224 21.27 3.45 1.53
C ASP A 224 20.24 3.13 2.64
N PRO A 225 20.61 3.29 3.93
CA PRO A 225 19.73 2.97 5.06
C PRO A 225 18.55 3.94 5.23
N THR A 226 18.41 4.94 4.37
CA THR A 226 17.20 5.78 4.30
C THR A 226 16.13 5.18 3.40
N ASN A 227 16.46 4.20 2.55
CA ASN A 227 15.50 3.49 1.72
C ASN A 227 14.94 2.28 2.46
N VAL A 228 13.62 2.20 2.54
CA VAL A 228 12.90 1.03 3.06
C VAL A 228 12.21 0.33 1.89
N ILE A 229 12.72 -0.83 1.51
CA ILE A 229 12.18 -1.62 0.40
C ILE A 229 10.93 -2.37 0.87
N VAL A 230 9.76 -2.02 0.33
CA VAL A 230 8.47 -2.62 0.72
C VAL A 230 8.03 -3.61 -0.34
N ASN A 231 8.69 -4.77 -0.40
CA ASN A 231 8.53 -5.74 -1.48
C ASN A 231 7.29 -6.66 -1.29
N GLN A 232 6.25 -6.48 -2.11
CA GLN A 232 4.97 -7.23 -1.99
C GLN A 232 5.10 -8.76 -1.91
N PHE A 233 6.17 -9.37 -2.43
CA PHE A 233 6.34 -10.83 -2.37
C PHE A 233 6.99 -11.33 -1.07
N SER A 234 7.58 -10.43 -0.28
CA SER A 234 8.05 -10.75 1.07
C SER A 234 7.12 -10.20 2.15
N GLU A 235 6.36 -9.13 1.88
CA GLU A 235 5.47 -8.54 2.87
C GLU A 235 4.30 -9.46 3.25
N PHE A 236 4.28 -9.91 4.51
CA PHE A 236 3.18 -10.74 5.02
C PHE A 236 1.84 -10.00 4.96
N SER A 237 1.82 -8.70 5.22
CA SER A 237 0.60 -7.89 5.23
C SER A 237 -0.02 -7.68 3.84
N ASN A 238 0.65 -8.05 2.74
CA ASN A 238 0.15 -7.88 1.38
C ASN A 238 -1.09 -8.76 1.06
N HIS A 239 -1.40 -9.78 1.86
CA HIS A 239 -2.60 -10.61 1.66
C HIS A 239 -3.91 -9.92 2.04
N LEU A 240 -3.85 -8.76 2.70
CA LEU A 240 -5.00 -7.99 3.18
C LEU A 240 -5.69 -7.21 2.05
#